data_AF-A0A0E0E9K4-F1
#
_entry.id   AF-A0A0E0E9K4-F1
#
_cell.length_a   1.000
_cell.length_b   1.000
_cell.length_c   1.000
_cell.angle_alpha   90.00
_cell.angle_beta   90.00
_cell.angle_gamma   90.00
#
_symmetry.space_group_name_H-M   'P 1'
#
loop_
_entity.id
_entity.type
_entity.pdbx_description
1 polymer ?
#
loop_
_entity_poly.entity_id
_entity_poly.type
_entity_poly.pdbx_seq_one_letter_code
_entity_poly.pdbx_strand_id
1 'polypeptide(L)'
;MPHHGQAQDQWEEEGKMGKMEIPTLLFAAAWSRRRWWGVSVLSEAIGIAVAVDAAALVAREGEPGEALQVLLVFATVFAATQWATSSAMYCNDLTASVHRPHSVSITKFGAVGDGVTLNTKAFKNAIFYLSSFADKGGAELFVPAGRWLTGSFNLISHLTVSLDADAVIIGSQDSSDWPVIDPLPSYGRGRELPGKRHQSLLFGSNLTDVIITGANGTIDGQGELWWNWFHNHTLNYTRPPLLELMYSDRVVISNLTFMNAPFWNIHPVYCSQVLVQHLTILAPISSPNTDGIDPDSSSNVCIEDCYIRNGDDIVVIKSGWDEYGISFAHPSSNISIRNITGQTRNSAGIAFGSEMSGGISDVRAEGLRFINSVHGIRIKTAPGRGGYVKNIYIADVSMDNVSIAIRITGNYGEHPDDNYDKNALPVISNITIKNVVGVNIGTAGMLLGIQGDIFSNICLSNVSLSSESADPWNCSLVEGFSNSVAPEICEQLRPNPGPGQVCYDGNSYPVPAAQQPYKSGATRLQNPFLKFISLYS
;
A
#
# COMPACT_ATOMS: atom_id res chain seq x y z
N MET A 1 -67.34 14.33 -31.85
CA MET A 1 -66.80 14.68 -33.17
C MET A 1 -65.87 15.87 -33.00
N PRO A 2 -64.73 15.90 -33.70
CA PRO A 2 -63.84 14.75 -33.93
C PRO A 2 -62.35 15.23 -33.99
N HIS A 3 -61.27 14.48 -34.23
CA HIS A 3 -60.95 13.23 -34.95
C HIS A 3 -59.63 12.67 -34.33
N HIS A 4 -59.54 11.38 -33.97
CA HIS A 4 -58.94 10.24 -34.72
C HIS A 4 -57.41 10.29 -34.92
N GLY A 5 -56.63 9.21 -34.76
CA GLY A 5 -56.86 7.76 -34.52
C GLY A 5 -55.52 7.15 -34.06
N GLN A 6 -55.44 6.13 -33.19
CA GLN A 6 -55.73 4.68 -33.34
C GLN A 6 -55.08 3.97 -34.54
N ALA A 7 -54.17 3.03 -34.25
CA ALA A 7 -54.08 1.64 -34.78
C ALA A 7 -52.87 0.94 -34.08
N GLN A 8 -53.10 -0.03 -33.17
CA GLN A 8 -53.21 -1.50 -33.38
C GLN A 8 -51.85 -2.19 -33.63
N ASP A 9 -51.36 -2.98 -32.66
CA ASP A 9 -51.63 -4.42 -32.43
C ASP A 9 -51.04 -5.34 -33.53
N GLN A 10 -50.12 -6.24 -33.17
CA GLN A 10 -50.40 -7.69 -33.08
C GLN A 10 -49.15 -8.56 -32.85
N TRP A 11 -49.41 -9.63 -32.09
CA TRP A 11 -48.60 -10.78 -31.73
C TRP A 11 -48.66 -11.89 -32.80
N GLU A 12 -47.78 -12.91 -32.62
CA GLU A 12 -47.94 -14.33 -33.04
C GLU A 12 -47.85 -14.65 -34.56
N GLU A 13 -47.44 -15.82 -35.03
CA GLU A 13 -46.67 -17.00 -34.59
C GLU A 13 -46.57 -17.91 -35.85
N GLU A 14 -45.72 -18.95 -35.80
CA GLU A 14 -45.71 -20.15 -36.67
C GLU A 14 -45.39 -20.01 -38.20
N GLY A 15 -44.68 -20.90 -38.89
CA GLY A 15 -44.09 -22.20 -38.59
C GLY A 15 -43.76 -22.97 -39.89
N LYS A 16 -43.12 -24.14 -39.73
CA LYS A 16 -43.00 -25.31 -40.68
C LYS A 16 -41.90 -25.25 -41.77
N MET A 17 -41.19 -26.33 -42.14
CA MET A 17 -40.94 -27.69 -41.64
C MET A 17 -39.86 -28.32 -42.56
N GLY A 18 -38.98 -29.19 -42.05
CA GLY A 18 -38.12 -30.05 -42.87
C GLY A 18 -37.30 -31.05 -42.04
N LYS A 19 -37.72 -32.32 -42.03
CA LYS A 19 -37.23 -33.46 -41.22
C LYS A 19 -35.91 -34.05 -41.71
N MET A 20 -35.06 -34.57 -40.80
CA MET A 20 -34.56 -35.96 -40.83
C MET A 20 -33.88 -36.41 -39.50
N GLU A 21 -34.48 -37.44 -38.88
CA GLU A 21 -34.03 -38.57 -38.03
C GLU A 21 -32.88 -38.51 -36.97
N ILE A 22 -33.07 -39.34 -35.93
CA ILE A 22 -32.50 -39.45 -34.56
C ILE A 22 -31.79 -40.84 -34.42
N PRO A 23 -31.04 -41.30 -33.36
CA PRO A 23 -30.47 -40.69 -32.12
C PRO A 23 -28.98 -41.03 -31.82
N THR A 24 -28.31 -40.29 -30.93
CA THR A 24 -27.91 -40.79 -29.58
C THR A 24 -27.24 -39.73 -28.68
N LEU A 25 -27.82 -39.54 -27.50
CA LEU A 25 -27.24 -39.18 -26.20
C LEU A 25 -26.31 -37.95 -26.10
N LEU A 26 -26.91 -36.78 -25.83
CA LEU A 26 -26.24 -35.69 -25.10
C LEU A 26 -27.28 -34.98 -24.21
N PHE A 27 -27.18 -35.20 -22.90
CA PHE A 27 -27.95 -34.47 -21.89
C PHE A 27 -27.21 -33.17 -21.53
N ALA A 28 -27.88 -32.05 -21.84
CA ALA A 28 -27.90 -30.76 -21.15
C ALA A 28 -26.57 -30.03 -20.85
N ALA A 29 -26.22 -29.11 -21.75
CA ALA A 29 -25.50 -27.89 -21.41
C ALA A 29 -26.50 -26.77 -21.09
N ALA A 30 -26.51 -26.32 -19.83
CA ALA A 30 -26.87 -24.96 -19.43
C ALA A 30 -26.49 -24.77 -17.97
N TRP A 31 -25.28 -24.27 -17.70
CA TRP A 31 -25.05 -23.44 -16.52
C TRP A 31 -23.95 -22.41 -16.79
N SER A 32 -24.16 -21.27 -16.15
CA SER A 32 -23.60 -19.93 -16.32
C SER A 32 -22.08 -19.80 -16.38
N ARG A 33 -21.65 -18.72 -17.05
CA ARG A 33 -20.44 -17.94 -16.81
C ARG A 33 -19.98 -17.99 -15.33
N ARG A 34 -18.83 -18.59 -15.03
CA ARG A 34 -18.00 -18.21 -13.87
C ARG A 34 -16.52 -18.32 -14.22
N ARG A 35 -15.83 -17.19 -14.05
CA ARG A 35 -14.37 -17.05 -14.06
C ARG A 35 -13.78 -17.94 -12.97
N TRP A 36 -12.73 -18.64 -13.34
CA TRP A 36 -11.81 -19.31 -12.44
C TRP A 36 -11.06 -18.26 -11.63
N TRP A 37 -10.98 -18.41 -10.31
CA TRP A 37 -9.81 -18.18 -9.44
C TRP A 37 -10.24 -18.63 -8.02
N GLY A 38 -9.56 -19.65 -7.48
CA GLY A 38 -9.88 -20.26 -6.19
C GLY A 38 -9.72 -21.77 -6.18
N VAL A 39 -8.58 -22.30 -6.63
CA VAL A 39 -8.23 -23.72 -6.51
C VAL A 39 -6.72 -23.83 -6.28
N SER A 40 -6.27 -23.76 -5.03
CA SER A 40 -4.93 -24.25 -4.65
C SER A 40 -5.03 -25.40 -3.64
N VAL A 41 -5.98 -25.34 -2.70
CA VAL A 41 -6.16 -26.41 -1.70
C VAL A 41 -6.86 -27.64 -2.30
N LEU A 42 -7.72 -27.46 -3.31
CA LEU A 42 -8.42 -28.58 -3.96
C LEU A 42 -7.55 -29.32 -4.99
N SER A 43 -6.56 -28.66 -5.59
CA SER A 43 -5.64 -29.30 -6.54
C SER A 43 -4.61 -30.21 -5.85
N GLU A 44 -4.20 -29.87 -4.62
CA GLU A 44 -3.28 -30.68 -3.82
C GLU A 44 -3.92 -31.99 -3.34
N ALA A 45 -5.16 -31.94 -2.86
CA ALA A 45 -5.89 -33.14 -2.44
C ALA A 45 -6.17 -34.10 -3.61
N ILE A 46 -6.48 -33.55 -4.80
CA ILE A 46 -6.67 -34.34 -6.02
C ILE A 46 -5.34 -34.94 -6.50
N GLY A 47 -4.24 -34.19 -6.43
CA GLY A 47 -2.91 -34.68 -6.81
C GLY A 47 -2.40 -35.83 -5.94
N ILE A 48 -2.62 -35.76 -4.61
CA ILE A 48 -2.24 -36.83 -3.68
C ILE A 48 -3.12 -38.07 -3.91
N ALA A 49 -4.43 -37.90 -4.11
CA ALA A 49 -5.32 -39.02 -4.38
C ALA A 49 -4.97 -39.76 -5.68
N VAL A 50 -4.64 -39.03 -6.75
CA VAL A 50 -4.22 -39.61 -8.04
C VAL A 50 -2.88 -40.35 -7.93
N ALA A 51 -1.94 -39.83 -7.12
CA ALA A 51 -0.64 -40.48 -6.90
C ALA A 51 -0.77 -41.79 -6.08
N VAL A 52 -1.67 -41.81 -5.08
CA VAL A 52 -1.94 -43.02 -4.27
C VAL A 52 -2.61 -44.11 -5.12
N ASP A 53 -3.57 -43.73 -5.98
CA ASP A 53 -4.23 -44.69 -6.89
C ASP A 53 -3.27 -45.23 -7.96
N ALA A 54 -2.39 -44.38 -8.52
CA ALA A 54 -1.39 -44.82 -9.49
C ALA A 54 -0.35 -45.78 -8.86
N ALA A 55 0.09 -45.51 -7.63
CA ALA A 55 1.00 -46.39 -6.89
C ALA A 55 0.33 -47.74 -6.53
N ALA A 56 -0.97 -47.72 -6.20
CA ALA A 56 -1.75 -48.92 -5.93
C ALA A 56 -1.99 -49.78 -7.19
N LEU A 57 -2.11 -49.16 -8.37
CA LEU A 57 -2.19 -49.85 -9.66
C LEU A 57 -0.86 -50.52 -10.05
N VAL A 58 0.26 -49.82 -9.89
CA VAL A 58 1.60 -50.37 -10.19
C VAL A 58 1.96 -51.52 -9.23
N ALA A 59 1.56 -51.44 -7.96
CA ALA A 59 1.78 -52.51 -6.98
C ALA A 59 0.95 -53.79 -7.24
N ARG A 60 -0.08 -53.73 -8.11
CA ARG A 60 -0.91 -54.89 -8.45
C ARG A 60 -0.41 -55.68 -9.66
N GLU A 61 0.47 -55.11 -10.49
CA GLU A 61 0.91 -55.76 -11.75
C GLU A 61 2.43 -55.80 -11.98
N GLY A 62 3.26 -55.20 -11.12
CA GLY A 62 4.72 -55.13 -11.30
C GLY A 62 5.55 -55.77 -10.16
N GLU A 63 6.79 -56.18 -10.48
CA GLU A 63 7.77 -56.66 -9.49
C GLU A 63 8.14 -55.56 -8.47
N PRO A 64 8.43 -55.91 -7.20
CA PRO A 64 8.56 -54.96 -6.08
C PRO A 64 9.66 -53.88 -6.23
N GLY A 65 10.50 -53.95 -7.26
CA GLY A 65 11.53 -52.95 -7.57
C GLY A 65 11.01 -51.69 -8.29
N GLU A 66 9.93 -51.79 -9.09
CA GLU A 66 9.46 -50.66 -9.90
C GLU A 66 8.59 -49.67 -9.12
N ALA A 67 7.83 -50.14 -8.14
CA ALA A 67 7.05 -49.28 -7.24
C ALA A 67 7.95 -48.36 -6.38
N LEU A 68 9.15 -48.82 -6.02
CA LEU A 68 10.12 -48.03 -5.25
C LEU A 68 10.73 -46.90 -6.09
N GLN A 69 10.95 -47.12 -7.40
CA GLN A 69 11.44 -46.08 -8.31
C GLN A 69 10.38 -44.99 -8.55
N VAL A 70 9.10 -45.35 -8.69
CA VAL A 70 8.01 -44.35 -8.83
C VAL A 70 7.85 -43.52 -7.57
N LEU A 71 7.91 -44.15 -6.38
CA LEU A 71 7.90 -43.44 -5.09
C LEU A 71 9.13 -42.54 -4.90
N LEU A 72 10.32 -42.96 -5.35
CA LEU A 72 11.54 -42.15 -5.31
C LEU A 72 11.48 -40.96 -6.28
N VAL A 73 10.95 -41.13 -7.49
CA VAL A 73 10.78 -40.02 -8.45
C VAL A 73 9.78 -39.00 -7.89
N PHE A 74 8.64 -39.43 -7.34
CA PHE A 74 7.69 -38.52 -6.68
C PHE A 74 8.27 -37.86 -5.43
N ALA A 75 9.05 -38.59 -4.61
CA ALA A 75 9.73 -38.01 -3.45
C ALA A 75 10.82 -37.01 -3.87
N THR A 76 11.51 -37.21 -5.01
CA THR A 76 12.48 -36.24 -5.54
C THR A 76 11.82 -35.04 -6.21
N VAL A 77 10.66 -35.19 -6.86
CA VAL A 77 9.88 -34.07 -7.40
C VAL A 77 9.26 -33.25 -6.26
N PHE A 78 8.78 -33.89 -5.19
CA PHE A 78 8.28 -33.20 -4.00
C PHE A 78 9.39 -32.63 -3.10
N ALA A 79 10.57 -33.26 -3.06
CA ALA A 79 11.75 -32.73 -2.38
C ALA A 79 12.45 -31.63 -3.21
N ALA A 80 12.29 -31.61 -4.53
CA ALA A 80 12.68 -30.47 -5.37
C ALA A 80 11.66 -29.32 -5.29
N THR A 81 10.43 -29.58 -4.84
CA THR A 81 9.53 -28.56 -4.28
C THR A 81 9.71 -28.42 -2.76
N GLN A 82 10.90 -28.70 -2.24
CA GLN A 82 11.33 -28.11 -0.97
C GLN A 82 11.13 -26.60 -1.11
N TRP A 83 10.02 -26.14 -0.53
CA TRP A 83 9.91 -24.95 0.29
C TRP A 83 11.16 -24.10 0.09
N ALA A 84 11.13 -23.30 -0.98
CA ALA A 84 11.78 -22.01 -0.94
C ALA A 84 11.12 -21.34 0.25
N THR A 85 11.78 -21.45 1.40
CA THR A 85 11.47 -20.72 2.60
C THR A 85 11.51 -19.27 2.17
N SER A 86 10.35 -18.69 1.85
CA SER A 86 10.20 -17.30 1.45
C SER A 86 10.36 -16.38 2.67
N SER A 87 11.31 -16.72 3.53
CA SER A 87 11.75 -15.89 4.65
C SER A 87 12.84 -14.97 4.12
N ALA A 88 12.53 -13.67 4.05
CA ALA A 88 13.43 -12.53 3.78
C ALA A 88 13.80 -12.17 2.31
N MET A 89 13.04 -12.62 1.31
CA MET A 89 13.31 -12.39 -0.14
C MET A 89 12.28 -11.48 -0.86
N TYR A 90 11.69 -10.49 -0.19
CA TYR A 90 10.70 -9.64 -0.88
C TYR A 90 11.28 -8.36 -1.50
N CYS A 91 12.00 -7.53 -0.73
CA CYS A 91 12.57 -6.27 -1.24
C CYS A 91 14.00 -6.36 -1.76
N ASN A 92 14.76 -7.37 -1.35
CA ASN A 92 16.15 -7.54 -1.78
C ASN A 92 16.26 -7.85 -3.28
N ASP A 93 15.19 -8.35 -3.90
CA ASP A 93 15.14 -8.66 -5.33
C ASP A 93 14.81 -7.42 -6.18
N LEU A 94 14.26 -6.36 -5.58
CA LEU A 94 14.01 -5.08 -6.25
C LEU A 94 15.24 -4.18 -6.10
N THR A 95 15.93 -3.94 -7.21
CA THR A 95 17.08 -3.02 -7.21
C THR A 95 16.71 -1.68 -7.83
N ALA A 96 17.16 -0.59 -7.19
CA ALA A 96 17.02 0.77 -7.72
C ALA A 96 17.88 1.04 -8.96
N SER A 97 18.77 0.13 -9.32
CA SER A 97 19.73 0.29 -10.42
C SER A 97 19.57 -0.86 -11.42
N VAL A 98 18.57 -0.75 -12.29
CA VAL A 98 18.48 -1.57 -13.50
C VAL A 98 19.05 -0.77 -14.65
N HIS A 99 20.13 -1.27 -15.26
CA HIS A 99 20.68 -0.66 -16.47
C HIS A 99 19.72 -0.89 -17.64
N ARG A 100 19.19 0.21 -18.21
CA ARG A 100 18.37 0.18 -19.42
C ARG A 100 19.27 0.31 -20.65
N PRO A 101 19.18 -0.58 -21.66
CA PRO A 101 20.03 -0.52 -22.85
C PRO A 101 19.87 0.75 -23.68
N HIS A 102 18.71 1.40 -23.58
CA HIS A 102 18.40 2.64 -24.29
C HIS A 102 18.15 3.78 -23.29
N SER A 103 18.73 4.95 -23.54
CA SER A 103 18.55 6.14 -22.71
C SER A 103 18.46 7.39 -23.57
N VAL A 104 17.51 8.28 -23.28
CA VAL A 104 17.32 9.55 -23.98
C VAL A 104 17.02 10.68 -23.02
N SER A 105 17.57 11.86 -23.29
CA SER A 105 17.23 13.09 -22.56
C SER A 105 15.91 13.68 -23.06
N ILE A 106 15.10 14.21 -22.14
CA ILE A 106 13.85 14.92 -22.44
C ILE A 106 14.05 16.10 -23.44
N THR A 107 15.23 16.71 -23.45
CA THR A 107 15.60 17.79 -24.39
C THR A 107 15.59 17.37 -25.85
N LYS A 108 15.74 16.06 -26.15
CA LYS A 108 15.65 15.53 -27.51
C LYS A 108 14.23 15.62 -28.09
N PHE A 109 13.23 15.87 -27.25
CA PHE A 109 11.83 16.00 -27.63
C PHE A 109 11.35 17.46 -27.60
N GLY A 110 12.28 18.41 -27.58
CA GLY A 110 11.99 19.84 -27.63
C GLY A 110 11.60 20.46 -26.29
N ALA A 111 11.85 19.76 -25.18
CA ALA A 111 11.62 20.31 -23.85
C ALA A 111 12.58 21.46 -23.54
N VAL A 112 12.08 22.48 -22.83
CA VAL A 112 12.83 23.65 -22.37
C VAL A 112 12.75 23.72 -20.85
N GLY A 113 13.91 23.70 -20.19
CA GLY A 113 14.07 23.65 -18.73
C GLY A 113 14.06 25.01 -18.04
N ASP A 114 13.25 25.96 -18.51
CA ASP A 114 13.18 27.35 -18.03
C ASP A 114 12.19 27.58 -16.87
N GLY A 115 11.39 26.57 -16.53
CA GLY A 115 10.34 26.62 -15.51
C GLY A 115 9.05 27.32 -15.94
N VAL A 116 8.93 27.69 -17.22
CA VAL A 116 7.78 28.45 -17.76
C VAL A 116 7.18 27.75 -18.99
N THR A 117 8.01 27.14 -19.83
CA THR A 117 7.57 26.41 -21.02
C THR A 117 6.84 25.13 -20.61
N LEU A 118 5.60 24.95 -21.07
CA LEU A 118 4.83 23.74 -20.80
C LEU A 118 5.35 22.56 -21.63
N ASN A 119 6.02 21.62 -20.97
CA ASN A 119 6.73 20.49 -21.56
C ASN A 119 5.88 19.22 -21.69
N THR A 120 4.57 19.27 -21.40
CA THR A 120 3.66 18.09 -21.42
C THR A 120 3.76 17.30 -22.71
N LYS A 121 3.84 17.99 -23.87
CA LYS A 121 3.98 17.35 -25.18
C LYS A 121 5.34 16.66 -25.34
N ALA A 122 6.41 17.27 -24.84
CA ALA A 122 7.74 16.69 -24.89
C ALA A 122 7.83 15.41 -24.04
N PHE A 123 7.26 15.41 -22.83
CA PHE A 123 7.17 14.20 -21.99
C PHE A 123 6.36 13.10 -22.68
N LYS A 124 5.17 13.42 -23.19
CA LYS A 124 4.32 12.44 -23.90
C LYS A 124 5.02 11.85 -25.14
N ASN A 125 5.71 12.68 -25.92
CA ASN A 125 6.48 12.22 -27.07
C ASN A 125 7.67 11.34 -26.69
N ALA A 126 8.38 11.70 -25.61
CA ALA A 126 9.49 10.93 -25.10
C ALA A 126 9.04 9.54 -24.65
N ILE A 127 7.97 9.47 -23.84
CA ILE A 127 7.40 8.20 -23.39
C ILE A 127 6.92 7.35 -24.57
N PHE A 128 6.21 7.96 -25.52
CA PHE A 128 5.74 7.25 -26.72
C PHE A 128 6.91 6.64 -27.51
N TYR A 129 7.98 7.41 -27.72
CA TYR A 129 9.19 6.91 -28.38
C TYR A 129 9.83 5.75 -27.58
N LEU A 130 9.97 5.91 -26.26
CA LEU A 130 10.60 4.91 -25.39
C LEU A 130 9.80 3.60 -25.31
N SER A 131 8.49 3.62 -25.56
CA SER A 131 7.66 2.41 -25.63
C SER A 131 8.13 1.40 -26.67
N SER A 132 8.85 1.85 -27.71
CA SER A 132 9.41 0.99 -28.75
C SER A 132 10.61 0.13 -28.28
N PHE A 133 11.02 0.28 -27.01
CA PHE A 133 12.11 -0.45 -26.37
C PHE A 133 11.64 -1.30 -25.19
N ALA A 134 10.34 -1.33 -24.89
CA ALA A 134 9.81 -2.09 -23.76
C ALA A 134 10.14 -3.60 -23.85
N ASP A 135 10.11 -4.16 -25.07
CA ASP A 135 10.45 -5.56 -25.36
C ASP A 135 11.96 -5.81 -25.55
N LYS A 136 12.79 -4.76 -25.44
CA LYS A 136 14.25 -4.79 -25.67
C LYS A 136 15.06 -4.52 -24.39
N GLY A 137 14.48 -4.85 -23.24
CA GLY A 137 15.07 -4.59 -21.92
C GLY A 137 14.69 -3.23 -21.31
N GLY A 138 13.77 -2.51 -21.95
CA GLY A 138 13.29 -1.22 -21.47
C GLY A 138 14.17 -0.03 -21.87
N ALA A 139 13.78 1.13 -21.39
CA ALA A 139 14.50 2.36 -21.67
C ALA A 139 14.48 3.35 -20.50
N GLU A 140 15.42 4.28 -20.53
CA GLU A 140 15.53 5.38 -19.59
C GLU A 140 15.13 6.71 -20.24
N LEU A 141 14.27 7.46 -19.55
CA LEU A 141 14.06 8.88 -19.75
C LEU A 141 14.91 9.65 -18.74
N PHE A 142 15.94 10.33 -19.23
CA PHE A 142 16.78 11.20 -18.42
C PHE A 142 16.25 12.65 -18.43
N VAL A 143 16.10 13.24 -17.26
CA VAL A 143 15.70 14.64 -17.05
C VAL A 143 16.90 15.41 -16.49
N PRO A 144 17.59 16.22 -17.32
CA PRO A 144 18.80 16.93 -16.89
C PRO A 144 18.46 18.11 -15.96
N ALA A 145 19.51 18.71 -15.40
CA ALA A 145 19.41 19.96 -14.63
C ALA A 145 18.55 21.01 -15.36
N GLY A 146 17.64 21.64 -14.63
CA GLY A 146 16.67 22.58 -15.18
C GLY A 146 15.29 22.46 -14.53
N ARG A 147 14.39 23.37 -14.92
CA ARG A 147 13.02 23.46 -14.39
C ARG A 147 12.02 23.09 -15.49
N TRP A 148 11.31 21.98 -15.32
CA TRP A 148 10.51 21.35 -16.37
C TRP A 148 9.03 21.43 -16.02
N LEU A 149 8.38 22.56 -16.35
CA LEU A 149 6.93 22.72 -16.16
C LEU A 149 6.18 21.72 -17.04
N THR A 150 5.25 20.97 -16.47
CA THR A 150 4.44 19.98 -17.20
C THR A 150 3.08 19.77 -16.55
N GLY A 151 2.09 19.44 -17.37
CA GLY A 151 0.88 18.78 -16.95
C GLY A 151 1.10 17.29 -16.74
N SER A 152 0.00 16.57 -16.52
CA SER A 152 0.03 15.12 -16.30
C SER A 152 0.53 14.35 -17.53
N PHE A 153 1.36 13.33 -17.29
CA PHE A 153 1.80 12.38 -18.30
C PHE A 153 1.84 10.95 -17.75
N ASN A 154 1.61 10.00 -18.66
CA ASN A 154 1.53 8.58 -18.32
C ASN A 154 2.90 7.92 -18.49
N LEU A 155 3.26 7.05 -17.57
CA LEU A 155 4.41 6.15 -17.65
C LEU A 155 4.03 4.86 -18.40
N ILE A 156 5.05 4.06 -18.73
CA ILE A 156 4.94 2.77 -19.43
C ILE A 156 5.76 1.71 -18.69
N SER A 157 5.49 0.44 -18.98
CA SER A 157 6.30 -0.68 -18.47
C SER A 157 7.74 -0.63 -18.96
N HIS A 158 8.67 -1.19 -18.19
CA HIS A 158 10.10 -1.25 -18.48
C HIS A 158 10.75 0.13 -18.66
N LEU A 159 10.28 1.11 -17.90
CA LEU A 159 10.76 2.48 -17.95
C LEU A 159 11.56 2.81 -16.70
N THR A 160 12.70 3.47 -16.89
CA THR A 160 13.38 4.23 -15.84
C THR A 160 13.19 5.72 -16.11
N VAL A 161 12.66 6.48 -15.17
CA VAL A 161 12.70 7.95 -15.18
C VAL A 161 13.79 8.38 -14.21
N SER A 162 14.82 9.05 -14.70
CA SER A 162 16.01 9.42 -13.93
C SER A 162 16.19 10.94 -13.93
N LEU A 163 16.26 11.55 -12.75
CA LEU A 163 16.41 13.00 -12.59
C LEU A 163 17.83 13.34 -12.16
N ASP A 164 18.43 14.33 -12.82
CA ASP A 164 19.66 14.98 -12.35
C ASP A 164 19.44 15.69 -11.00
N ALA A 165 20.53 15.97 -10.27
CA ALA A 165 20.47 16.59 -8.94
C ALA A 165 19.79 17.97 -8.95
N ASP A 166 19.99 18.74 -10.02
CA ASP A 166 19.41 20.08 -10.18
C ASP A 166 18.17 20.06 -11.11
N ALA A 167 17.62 18.88 -11.41
CA ALA A 167 16.37 18.75 -12.16
C ALA A 167 15.15 18.97 -11.25
N VAL A 168 14.21 19.80 -11.70
CA VAL A 168 12.92 20.02 -11.04
C VAL A 168 11.80 19.80 -12.04
N ILE A 169 11.04 18.71 -11.91
CA ILE A 169 9.76 18.56 -12.61
C ILE A 169 8.73 19.38 -11.83
N ILE A 170 8.02 20.28 -12.52
CA ILE A 170 7.09 21.22 -11.89
C ILE A 170 5.68 20.95 -12.43
N GLY A 171 4.72 20.71 -11.54
CA GLY A 171 3.32 20.53 -11.89
C GLY A 171 2.66 21.84 -12.34
N SER A 172 1.92 21.79 -13.45
CA SER A 172 1.16 22.95 -13.94
C SER A 172 0.13 23.43 -12.93
N GLN A 173 -0.01 24.75 -12.81
CA GLN A 173 -1.05 25.40 -12.02
C GLN A 173 -2.40 25.50 -12.75
N ASP A 174 -2.47 25.14 -14.03
CA ASP A 174 -3.72 25.05 -14.77
C ASP A 174 -4.36 23.67 -14.55
N SER A 175 -5.52 23.62 -13.90
CA SER A 175 -6.24 22.35 -13.65
C SER A 175 -6.58 21.56 -14.92
N SER A 176 -6.67 22.22 -16.09
CA SER A 176 -6.96 21.56 -17.36
C SER A 176 -5.79 20.72 -17.89
N ASP A 177 -4.58 20.96 -17.39
CA ASP A 177 -3.40 20.14 -17.65
C ASP A 177 -3.38 18.81 -16.85
N TRP A 178 -4.38 18.60 -15.98
CA TRP A 178 -4.56 17.41 -15.15
C TRP A 178 -5.85 16.71 -15.56
N PRO A 179 -5.79 15.67 -16.42
CA PRO A 179 -6.99 14.99 -16.92
C PRO A 179 -7.93 14.53 -15.81
N VAL A 180 -9.23 14.60 -16.06
CA VAL A 180 -10.24 14.12 -15.12
C VAL A 180 -10.58 12.67 -15.44
N ILE A 181 -10.30 11.78 -14.49
CA ILE A 181 -10.48 10.33 -14.59
C ILE A 181 -11.50 9.83 -13.58
N ASP A 182 -11.98 8.61 -13.79
CA ASP A 182 -12.93 7.97 -12.90
C ASP A 182 -12.31 7.76 -11.50
N PRO A 183 -13.14 7.74 -10.44
CA PRO A 183 -12.66 7.47 -9.10
C PRO A 183 -12.07 6.08 -8.98
N LEU A 184 -11.35 5.82 -7.89
CA LEU A 184 -10.91 4.48 -7.57
C LEU A 184 -12.13 3.55 -7.38
N PRO A 185 -12.14 2.35 -7.99
CA PRO A 185 -13.26 1.42 -7.85
C PRO A 185 -13.50 1.01 -6.39
N SER A 186 -12.45 0.96 -5.56
CA SER A 186 -12.56 0.66 -4.13
C SER A 186 -13.04 1.83 -3.27
N TYR A 187 -13.30 3.01 -3.85
CA TYR A 187 -13.78 4.22 -3.15
C TYR A 187 -15.18 4.67 -3.58
N GLY A 188 -15.66 4.22 -4.74
CA GLY A 188 -16.97 4.60 -5.31
C GLY A 188 -17.06 6.03 -5.86
N ARG A 189 -16.26 6.96 -5.33
CA ARG A 189 -16.23 8.39 -5.69
C ARG A 189 -14.85 9.01 -5.42
N GLY A 190 -14.68 10.26 -5.82
CA GLY A 190 -13.54 11.07 -5.40
C GLY A 190 -13.50 11.21 -3.87
N ARG A 191 -12.29 11.15 -3.30
CA ARG A 191 -12.06 11.16 -1.85
C ARG A 191 -12.55 12.44 -1.17
N GLU A 192 -12.47 13.56 -1.88
CA GLU A 192 -12.85 14.87 -1.34
C GLU A 192 -14.21 15.34 -1.88
N LEU A 193 -14.51 15.00 -3.13
CA LEU A 193 -15.70 15.46 -3.84
C LEU A 193 -16.42 14.29 -4.53
N PRO A 194 -17.76 14.33 -4.62
CA PRO A 194 -18.50 13.32 -5.37
C PRO A 194 -18.05 13.25 -6.83
N GLY A 195 -18.07 12.06 -7.41
CA GLY A 195 -17.77 11.85 -8.82
C GLY A 195 -16.29 11.65 -9.12
N LYS A 196 -15.81 12.31 -10.18
CA LYS A 196 -14.47 12.09 -10.77
C LYS A 196 -13.34 12.78 -9.99
N ARG A 197 -12.10 12.50 -10.38
CA ARG A 197 -10.87 13.05 -9.78
C ARG A 197 -9.88 13.49 -10.86
N HIS A 198 -8.97 14.38 -10.52
CA HIS A 198 -7.83 14.66 -11.37
C HIS A 198 -6.81 13.51 -11.32
N GLN A 199 -6.21 13.19 -12.46
CA GLN A 199 -5.09 12.26 -12.62
C GLN A 199 -3.81 12.87 -12.02
N SER A 200 -2.94 12.06 -11.44
CA SER A 200 -1.66 12.51 -10.86
C SER A 200 -0.69 13.13 -11.88
N LEU A 201 0.34 13.85 -11.42
CA LEU A 201 1.33 14.47 -12.31
C LEU A 201 2.11 13.41 -13.10
N LEU A 202 2.63 12.43 -12.36
CA LEU A 202 3.18 11.19 -12.90
C LEU A 202 2.14 10.10 -12.64
N PHE A 203 1.59 9.53 -13.71
CA PHE A 203 0.55 8.51 -13.62
C PHE A 203 0.97 7.23 -14.34
N GLY A 204 0.55 6.07 -13.85
CA GLY A 204 0.74 4.81 -14.54
C GLY A 204 -0.33 3.81 -14.15
N SER A 205 -0.75 2.95 -15.07
CA SER A 205 -1.72 1.89 -14.77
C SER A 205 -1.38 0.62 -15.53
N ASN A 206 -1.50 -0.54 -14.88
CA ASN A 206 -1.17 -1.86 -15.46
C ASN A 206 0.28 -1.94 -15.94
N LEU A 207 1.21 -1.36 -15.17
CA LEU A 207 2.62 -1.32 -15.53
C LEU A 207 3.40 -2.46 -14.89
N THR A 208 4.52 -2.81 -15.51
CA THR A 208 5.50 -3.68 -14.88
C THR A 208 6.90 -3.13 -15.02
N ASP A 209 7.73 -3.31 -13.99
CA ASP A 209 9.15 -2.93 -14.03
C ASP A 209 9.34 -1.43 -14.32
N VAL A 210 8.90 -0.61 -13.38
CA VAL A 210 8.95 0.86 -13.46
C VAL A 210 9.85 1.40 -12.37
N ILE A 211 10.83 2.21 -12.75
CA ILE A 211 11.79 2.83 -11.84
C ILE A 211 11.69 4.35 -11.96
N ILE A 212 11.50 5.05 -10.85
CA ILE A 212 11.50 6.51 -10.76
C ILE A 212 12.61 6.87 -9.77
N THR A 213 13.71 7.41 -10.28
CA THR A 213 14.92 7.66 -9.49
C THR A 213 15.69 8.88 -9.94
N GLY A 214 16.85 9.12 -9.37
CA GLY A 214 17.73 10.23 -9.75
C GLY A 214 18.87 10.45 -8.78
N ALA A 215 19.56 11.57 -8.97
CA ALA A 215 20.60 12.07 -8.08
C ALA A 215 20.01 13.07 -7.06
N ASN A 216 18.89 12.72 -6.44
CA ASN A 216 18.09 13.60 -5.56
C ASN A 216 17.42 14.80 -6.26
N GLY A 217 17.09 14.64 -7.56
CA GLY A 217 16.25 15.60 -8.27
C GLY A 217 14.84 15.73 -7.66
N THR A 218 14.13 16.79 -8.04
CA THR A 218 12.87 17.20 -7.40
C THR A 218 11.65 17.02 -8.30
N ILE A 219 10.54 16.56 -7.71
CA ILE A 219 9.20 16.60 -8.30
C ILE A 219 8.36 17.53 -7.41
N ASP A 220 8.02 18.71 -7.91
CA ASP A 220 7.26 19.75 -7.20
C ASP A 220 5.86 19.88 -7.80
N GLY A 221 4.83 19.55 -7.01
CA GLY A 221 3.43 19.59 -7.42
C GLY A 221 2.80 20.99 -7.44
N GLN A 222 3.49 22.02 -6.94
CA GLN A 222 2.95 23.38 -6.78
C GLN A 222 1.59 23.42 -6.08
N GLY A 223 1.42 22.62 -5.03
CA GLY A 223 0.15 22.35 -4.37
C GLY A 223 -0.61 23.54 -3.78
N GLU A 224 0.04 24.69 -3.54
CA GLU A 224 -0.59 25.86 -2.89
C GLU A 224 -1.90 26.29 -3.54
N LEU A 225 -1.96 26.32 -4.87
CA LEU A 225 -3.19 26.68 -5.59
C LEU A 225 -4.32 25.68 -5.33
N TRP A 226 -3.99 24.39 -5.31
CA TRP A 226 -4.94 23.32 -5.03
C TRP A 226 -5.45 23.36 -3.59
N TRP A 227 -4.56 23.65 -2.63
CA TRP A 227 -4.93 23.81 -1.23
C TRP A 227 -5.85 25.02 -1.04
N ASN A 228 -5.58 26.13 -1.72
CA ASN A 228 -6.45 27.30 -1.70
C ASN A 228 -7.83 26.97 -2.27
N TRP A 229 -7.92 26.22 -3.37
CA TRP A 229 -9.21 25.76 -3.90
C TRP A 229 -9.95 24.83 -2.94
N PHE A 230 -9.23 23.94 -2.24
CA PHE A 230 -9.78 23.06 -1.21
C PHE A 230 -10.38 23.87 -0.05
N HIS A 231 -9.59 24.76 0.56
CA HIS A 231 -10.03 25.58 1.68
C HIS A 231 -11.17 26.53 1.32
N ASN A 232 -11.21 27.02 0.08
CA ASN A 232 -12.27 27.90 -0.41
C ASN A 232 -13.48 27.14 -0.98
N HIS A 233 -13.47 25.80 -0.97
CA HIS A 233 -14.53 24.95 -1.52
C HIS A 233 -14.86 25.26 -2.99
N THR A 234 -13.83 25.50 -3.81
CA THR A 234 -13.95 25.87 -5.24
C THR A 234 -13.41 24.81 -6.19
N LEU A 235 -13.04 23.64 -5.67
CA LEU A 235 -12.65 22.48 -6.47
C LEU A 235 -13.84 21.96 -7.30
N ASN A 236 -13.61 21.65 -8.57
CA ASN A 236 -14.59 20.98 -9.42
C ASN A 236 -14.54 19.45 -9.29
N TYR A 237 -13.35 18.91 -9.00
CA TYR A 237 -13.07 17.48 -8.85
C TYR A 237 -12.07 17.27 -7.71
N THR A 238 -11.97 16.03 -7.21
CA THR A 238 -10.97 15.66 -6.19
C THR A 238 -9.55 15.94 -6.71
N ARG A 239 -8.68 16.49 -5.85
CA ARG A 239 -7.32 16.90 -6.19
C ARG A 239 -6.46 15.69 -6.61
N PRO A 240 -5.46 15.90 -7.47
CA PRO A 240 -4.60 14.82 -7.93
C PRO A 240 -3.50 14.49 -6.90
N PRO A 241 -3.16 13.20 -6.70
CA PRO A 241 -1.88 12.84 -6.09
C PRO A 241 -0.70 13.35 -6.91
N LEU A 242 0.50 13.42 -6.33
CA LEU A 242 1.70 13.81 -7.09
C LEU A 242 2.20 12.68 -7.99
N LEU A 243 2.34 11.48 -7.42
CA LEU A 243 2.65 10.24 -8.13
C LEU A 243 1.60 9.17 -7.79
N GLU A 244 1.00 8.57 -8.81
CA GLU A 244 0.06 7.46 -8.65
C GLU A 244 0.35 6.35 -9.65
N LEU A 245 0.49 5.13 -9.13
CA LEU A 245 0.66 3.92 -9.92
C LEU A 245 -0.46 2.96 -9.57
N MET A 246 -1.22 2.55 -10.56
CA MET A 246 -2.37 1.67 -10.40
C MET A 246 -2.07 0.29 -10.97
N TYR A 247 -2.52 -0.80 -10.34
CA TYR A 247 -2.47 -2.15 -10.91
C TYR A 247 -1.08 -2.57 -11.41
N SER A 248 -0.01 -2.13 -10.74
CA SER A 248 1.35 -2.23 -11.26
C SER A 248 2.22 -3.17 -10.43
N ASP A 249 3.17 -3.84 -11.07
CA ASP A 249 4.08 -4.80 -10.43
C ASP A 249 5.55 -4.45 -10.64
N ARG A 250 6.41 -4.65 -9.63
CA ARG A 250 7.84 -4.29 -9.66
C ARG A 250 8.05 -2.80 -9.91
N VAL A 251 7.69 -2.02 -8.91
CA VAL A 251 7.82 -0.56 -8.87
C VAL A 251 8.97 -0.19 -7.97
N VAL A 252 9.85 0.72 -8.40
CA VAL A 252 10.88 1.30 -7.53
C VAL A 252 10.84 2.82 -7.60
N ILE A 253 10.76 3.48 -6.45
CA ILE A 253 10.78 4.93 -6.29
C ILE A 253 11.91 5.25 -5.31
N SER A 254 12.98 5.90 -5.77
CA SER A 254 14.14 6.10 -4.89
C SER A 254 15.03 7.28 -5.21
N ASN A 255 15.76 7.80 -4.22
CA ASN A 255 16.77 8.86 -4.39
C ASN A 255 16.21 10.15 -5.01
N LEU A 256 15.07 10.63 -4.49
CA LEU A 256 14.35 11.78 -5.02
C LEU A 256 13.80 12.66 -3.89
N THR A 257 13.55 13.92 -4.25
CA THR A 257 12.79 14.85 -3.42
C THR A 257 11.39 15.07 -4.01
N PHE A 258 10.35 14.88 -3.22
CA PHE A 258 8.97 15.24 -3.57
C PHE A 258 8.57 16.49 -2.81
N MET A 259 7.95 17.46 -3.49
CA MET A 259 7.55 18.73 -2.90
C MET A 259 6.11 19.11 -3.23
N ASN A 260 5.45 19.71 -2.25
CA ASN A 260 4.17 20.41 -2.42
C ASN A 260 3.13 19.64 -3.23
N ALA A 261 2.87 18.38 -2.89
CA ALA A 261 1.83 17.62 -3.54
C ALA A 261 0.45 18.33 -3.44
N PRO A 262 -0.35 18.36 -4.52
CA PRO A 262 -1.71 18.91 -4.47
C PRO A 262 -2.60 18.20 -3.45
N PHE A 263 -2.42 16.89 -3.31
CA PHE A 263 -3.09 15.97 -2.38
C PHE A 263 -2.03 14.99 -1.84
N TRP A 264 -2.25 13.69 -1.89
CA TRP A 264 -1.26 12.65 -1.53
C TRP A 264 0.02 12.73 -2.38
N ASN A 265 1.17 12.40 -1.79
CA ASN A 265 2.45 12.45 -2.51
C ASN A 265 2.66 11.19 -3.36
N ILE A 266 2.78 10.02 -2.73
CA ILE A 266 3.13 8.76 -3.42
C ILE A 266 2.06 7.72 -3.14
N HIS A 267 1.29 7.38 -4.18
CA HIS A 267 0.11 6.53 -4.08
C HIS A 267 0.22 5.28 -4.99
N PRO A 268 0.93 4.22 -4.55
CA PRO A 268 0.82 2.91 -5.16
C PRO A 268 -0.51 2.27 -4.74
N VAL A 269 -1.41 2.10 -5.71
CA VAL A 269 -2.75 1.53 -5.49
C VAL A 269 -2.95 0.26 -6.33
N TYR A 270 -3.41 -0.82 -5.71
CA TYR A 270 -3.53 -2.14 -6.35
C TYR A 270 -2.19 -2.69 -6.89
N CYS A 271 -1.08 -2.30 -6.27
CA CYS A 271 0.25 -2.66 -6.74
C CYS A 271 0.78 -3.91 -6.02
N SER A 272 1.75 -4.56 -6.65
CA SER A 272 2.59 -5.60 -6.06
C SER A 272 4.07 -5.30 -6.25
N GLN A 273 4.91 -5.75 -5.33
CA GLN A 273 6.36 -5.58 -5.44
C GLN A 273 6.80 -4.12 -5.59
N VAL A 274 6.51 -3.31 -4.57
CA VAL A 274 6.83 -1.88 -4.50
C VAL A 274 8.01 -1.62 -3.55
N LEU A 275 9.09 -1.10 -4.14
CA LEU A 275 10.25 -0.37 -3.65
C LEU A 275 10.01 1.13 -3.37
N VAL A 276 9.99 1.64 -2.13
CA VAL A 276 10.13 3.08 -1.86
C VAL A 276 11.29 3.33 -0.90
N GLN A 277 12.35 4.02 -1.33
CA GLN A 277 13.52 4.24 -0.46
C GLN A 277 14.30 5.52 -0.69
N HIS A 278 15.01 6.03 0.32
CA HIS A 278 15.90 7.20 0.21
C HIS A 278 15.18 8.45 -0.34
N LEU A 279 13.98 8.73 0.17
CA LEU A 279 13.19 9.88 -0.26
C LEU A 279 13.21 11.01 0.76
N THR A 280 13.13 12.23 0.24
CA THR A 280 12.79 13.44 1.00
C THR A 280 11.43 13.94 0.53
N ILE A 281 10.43 14.01 1.40
CA ILE A 281 9.08 14.50 1.06
C ILE A 281 8.79 15.76 1.88
N LEU A 282 8.49 16.88 1.22
CA LEU A 282 8.34 18.18 1.85
C LEU A 282 7.06 18.90 1.40
N ALA A 283 6.23 19.30 2.36
CA ALA A 283 5.15 20.25 2.15
C ALA A 283 5.02 21.13 3.40
N PRO A 284 4.44 22.34 3.29
CA PRO A 284 4.08 23.14 4.45
C PRO A 284 3.24 22.31 5.41
N ILE A 285 3.50 22.44 6.71
CA ILE A 285 2.78 21.69 7.75
C ILE A 285 1.27 22.02 7.80
N SER A 286 0.87 23.15 7.22
CA SER A 286 -0.54 23.55 7.07
C SER A 286 -1.21 23.00 5.81
N SER A 287 -0.49 22.28 4.95
CA SER A 287 -1.04 21.77 3.69
C SER A 287 -2.07 20.65 3.95
N PRO A 288 -3.28 20.73 3.37
CA PRO A 288 -4.33 19.75 3.61
C PRO A 288 -4.08 18.46 2.83
N ASN A 289 -4.15 17.32 3.53
CA ASN A 289 -4.16 15.97 2.94
C ASN A 289 -2.92 15.67 2.08
N THR A 290 -1.75 16.10 2.54
CA THR A 290 -0.47 15.85 1.87
C THR A 290 0.22 14.60 2.39
N ASP A 291 -0.53 13.50 2.51
CA ASP A 291 -0.01 12.20 2.96
C ASP A 291 1.30 11.84 2.23
N GLY A 292 2.26 11.28 2.95
CA GLY A 292 3.61 11.06 2.44
C GLY A 292 3.69 9.85 1.51
N ILE A 293 3.43 8.66 2.04
CA ILE A 293 3.43 7.41 1.27
C ILE A 293 2.20 6.60 1.65
N ASP A 294 1.40 6.26 0.63
CA ASP A 294 0.06 5.70 0.76
C ASP A 294 -0.07 4.35 0.02
N PRO A 295 0.46 3.22 0.55
CA PRO A 295 0.12 1.92 0.00
C PRO A 295 -1.37 1.65 0.19
N ASP A 296 -2.11 1.64 -0.92
CA ASP A 296 -3.55 1.39 -0.94
C ASP A 296 -3.84 0.08 -1.67
N SER A 297 -4.52 -0.85 -1.00
CA SER A 297 -4.89 -2.14 -1.57
C SER A 297 -3.70 -2.82 -2.26
N SER A 298 -2.50 -2.69 -1.69
CA SER A 298 -1.24 -3.09 -2.32
C SER A 298 -0.60 -4.18 -1.49
N SER A 299 -0.19 -5.24 -2.15
CA SER A 299 0.66 -6.25 -1.54
C SER A 299 2.09 -5.89 -1.87
N ASN A 300 3.03 -6.34 -1.08
CA ASN A 300 4.37 -6.25 -1.57
C ASN A 300 5.23 -5.97 -0.38
N VAL A 301 5.22 -4.79 0.28
CA VAL A 301 5.64 -3.41 -0.10
C VAL A 301 6.77 -3.01 0.87
N CYS A 302 7.84 -2.33 0.45
CA CYS A 302 8.83 -1.76 1.38
C CYS A 302 8.95 -0.25 1.28
N ILE A 303 9.05 0.38 2.45
CA ILE A 303 9.25 1.82 2.61
C ILE A 303 10.42 2.04 3.56
N GLU A 304 11.50 2.63 3.09
CA GLU A 304 12.79 2.55 3.78
C GLU A 304 13.58 3.88 3.70
N ASP A 305 14.21 4.28 4.80
CA ASP A 305 15.22 5.35 4.77
C ASP A 305 14.68 6.70 4.23
N CYS A 306 13.47 7.09 4.65
CA CYS A 306 12.81 8.31 4.18
C CYS A 306 12.73 9.39 5.26
N TYR A 307 12.84 10.65 4.84
CA TYR A 307 12.52 11.83 5.63
C TYR A 307 11.25 12.51 5.10
N ILE A 308 10.24 12.68 5.95
CA ILE A 308 8.92 13.17 5.54
C ILE A 308 8.45 14.31 6.45
N ARG A 309 8.18 15.47 5.86
CA ARG A 309 7.61 16.62 6.55
C ARG A 309 6.45 17.18 5.74
N ASN A 310 5.24 16.98 6.22
CA ASN A 310 4.01 17.31 5.50
C ASN A 310 2.90 17.76 6.45
N GLY A 311 1.71 18.00 5.90
CA GLY A 311 0.56 18.46 6.66
C GLY A 311 -0.39 17.37 7.13
N ASP A 312 -0.26 16.13 6.64
CA ASP A 312 -1.12 14.99 6.99
C ASP A 312 -0.29 13.74 7.37
N ASP A 313 -0.69 12.50 7.06
CA ASP A 313 -0.01 11.30 7.55
C ASP A 313 1.39 11.15 6.92
N ILE A 314 2.40 10.76 7.70
CA ILE A 314 3.76 10.54 7.19
C ILE A 314 3.81 9.26 6.33
N VAL A 315 3.33 8.14 6.87
CA VAL A 315 3.05 6.90 6.12
C VAL A 315 1.68 6.42 6.55
N VAL A 316 0.82 6.07 5.59
CA VAL A 316 -0.52 5.56 5.86
C VAL A 316 -0.85 4.38 4.98
N ILE A 317 -1.32 3.28 5.58
CA ILE A 317 -1.76 2.11 4.84
C ILE A 317 -3.28 2.18 4.68
N LYS A 318 -3.76 2.00 3.45
CA LYS A 318 -5.18 2.03 3.07
C LYS A 318 -5.56 0.78 2.27
N SER A 319 -6.85 0.53 2.09
CA SER A 319 -7.35 -0.58 1.29
C SER A 319 -8.83 -0.35 0.88
N GLY A 320 -9.16 0.82 0.33
CA GLY A 320 -10.55 1.12 -0.07
C GLY A 320 -11.50 1.52 1.06
N TRP A 321 -12.69 1.99 0.68
CA TRP A 321 -13.63 2.71 1.53
C TRP A 321 -15.03 2.08 1.54
N ASP A 322 -15.49 1.70 2.73
CA ASP A 322 -16.80 1.10 3.04
C ASP A 322 -17.20 -0.02 2.06
N GLU A 323 -18.45 -0.08 1.61
CA GLU A 323 -18.97 -1.11 0.72
C GLU A 323 -18.21 -1.23 -0.60
N TYR A 324 -17.62 -0.14 -1.08
CA TYR A 324 -16.77 -0.15 -2.28
C TYR A 324 -15.48 -0.91 -2.01
N GLY A 325 -14.83 -0.66 -0.87
CA GLY A 325 -13.64 -1.40 -0.46
C GLY A 325 -13.95 -2.87 -0.14
N ILE A 326 -15.05 -3.13 0.57
CA ILE A 326 -15.53 -4.48 0.90
C ILE A 326 -15.80 -5.28 -0.38
N SER A 327 -16.52 -4.70 -1.34
CA SER A 327 -16.87 -5.37 -2.60
C SER A 327 -15.67 -5.54 -3.54
N PHE A 328 -14.73 -4.59 -3.53
CA PHE A 328 -13.49 -4.68 -4.29
C PHE A 328 -12.56 -5.77 -3.73
N ALA A 329 -12.61 -6.00 -2.41
CA ALA A 329 -12.00 -7.14 -1.73
C ALA A 329 -10.49 -7.31 -2.01
N HIS A 330 -9.76 -6.21 -2.00
CA HIS A 330 -8.33 -6.19 -2.27
C HIS A 330 -7.57 -5.58 -1.07
N PRO A 331 -6.90 -6.39 -0.24
CA PRO A 331 -6.24 -5.91 0.96
C PRO A 331 -4.88 -5.27 0.67
N SER A 332 -4.43 -4.42 1.59
CA SER A 332 -3.02 -4.08 1.72
C SER A 332 -2.34 -5.07 2.65
N SER A 333 -1.31 -5.78 2.16
CA SER A 333 -0.70 -6.87 2.94
C SER A 333 0.79 -7.07 2.69
N ASN A 334 1.46 -7.68 3.67
CA ASN A 334 2.90 -7.92 3.66
C ASN A 334 3.70 -6.63 3.44
N ILE A 335 3.63 -5.69 4.38
CA ILE A 335 4.26 -4.38 4.24
C ILE A 335 5.37 -4.21 5.27
N SER A 336 6.56 -3.83 4.83
CA SER A 336 7.72 -3.53 5.68
C SER A 336 8.05 -2.04 5.64
N ILE A 337 8.12 -1.39 6.79
CA ILE A 337 8.44 0.03 6.92
C ILE A 337 9.64 0.16 7.85
N ARG A 338 10.74 0.76 7.39
CA ARG A 338 11.95 0.91 8.22
C ARG A 338 12.63 2.25 8.12
N ASN A 339 13.22 2.70 9.23
CA ASN A 339 14.06 3.89 9.30
C ASN A 339 13.38 5.14 8.72
N ILE A 340 12.22 5.48 9.26
CA ILE A 340 11.45 6.67 8.84
C ILE A 340 11.60 7.76 9.89
N THR A 341 11.99 8.95 9.45
CA THR A 341 11.95 10.16 10.28
C THR A 341 10.93 11.13 9.71
N GLY A 342 10.05 11.68 10.55
CA GLY A 342 9.12 12.67 10.05
C GLY A 342 8.46 13.59 11.07
N GLN A 343 7.79 14.60 10.53
CA GLN A 343 7.04 15.62 11.26
C GLN A 343 5.71 15.93 10.56
N THR A 344 4.60 15.94 11.32
CA THR A 344 3.27 16.37 10.85
C THR A 344 2.44 16.99 11.96
N ARG A 345 1.91 18.20 11.80
CA ARG A 345 1.11 18.85 12.87
C ARG A 345 -0.41 18.73 12.74
N ASN A 346 -0.94 17.96 11.79
CA ASN A 346 -2.40 17.72 11.76
C ASN A 346 -2.78 16.24 11.76
N SER A 347 -1.82 15.31 11.62
CA SER A 347 -2.13 13.87 11.51
C SER A 347 -1.08 12.97 12.17
N ALA A 348 -0.80 11.79 11.62
CA ALA A 348 0.01 10.76 12.28
C ALA A 348 1.39 10.48 11.68
N GLY A 349 2.31 10.04 12.54
CA GLY A 349 3.59 9.44 12.17
C GLY A 349 3.43 8.17 11.33
N ILE A 350 2.64 7.23 11.81
CA ILE A 350 2.20 6.08 11.03
C ILE A 350 0.71 5.86 11.26
N ALA A 351 -0.03 5.67 10.17
CA ALA A 351 -1.48 5.46 10.21
C ALA A 351 -1.93 4.19 9.48
N PHE A 352 -3.04 3.63 9.95
CA PHE A 352 -3.78 2.56 9.30
C PHE A 352 -5.21 3.04 9.11
N GLY A 353 -5.67 3.12 7.85
CA GLY A 353 -6.98 3.65 7.47
C GLY A 353 -7.00 5.18 7.25
N SER A 354 -8.17 5.84 7.27
CA SER A 354 -9.45 5.27 7.65
C SER A 354 -10.05 4.33 6.61
N GLU A 355 -9.60 4.45 5.37
CA GLU A 355 -10.07 3.65 4.24
C GLU A 355 -9.39 2.28 4.30
N MET A 356 -9.96 1.33 5.06
CA MET A 356 -9.36 0.03 5.38
C MET A 356 -10.25 -1.17 5.03
N SER A 357 -11.26 -0.93 4.19
CA SER A 357 -12.42 -1.81 4.03
C SER A 357 -12.14 -3.12 3.27
N GLY A 358 -11.15 -3.12 2.38
CA GLY A 358 -10.58 -4.31 1.73
C GLY A 358 -9.69 -5.16 2.66
N GLY A 359 -9.28 -4.61 3.81
CA GLY A 359 -8.41 -5.25 4.79
C GLY A 359 -6.96 -4.75 4.75
N ILE A 360 -6.36 -4.64 5.93
CA ILE A 360 -4.94 -4.37 6.13
C ILE A 360 -4.36 -5.48 7.01
N SER A 361 -3.33 -6.18 6.54
CA SER A 361 -2.65 -7.18 7.37
C SER A 361 -1.16 -7.31 7.17
N ASP A 362 -0.51 -7.94 8.15
CA ASP A 362 0.89 -8.36 8.06
C ASP A 362 1.82 -7.17 7.74
N VAL A 363 1.74 -6.15 8.61
CA VAL A 363 2.56 -4.94 8.51
C VAL A 363 3.59 -4.93 9.62
N ARG A 364 4.86 -4.74 9.26
CA ARG A 364 5.98 -4.60 10.17
C ARG A 364 6.60 -3.21 10.00
N ALA A 365 6.62 -2.41 11.06
CA ALA A 365 7.18 -1.07 11.05
C ALA A 365 8.22 -0.88 12.16
N GLU A 366 9.47 -0.59 11.82
CA GLU A 366 10.59 -0.56 12.77
C GLU A 366 11.52 0.65 12.58
N GLY A 367 12.08 1.18 13.66
CA GLY A 367 13.02 2.31 13.59
C GLY A 367 12.33 3.60 13.13
N LEU A 368 11.29 4.01 13.84
CA LEU A 368 10.49 5.19 13.50
C LEU A 368 10.85 6.35 14.43
N ARG A 369 10.99 7.56 13.87
CA ARG A 369 11.26 8.79 14.62
C ARG A 369 10.26 9.88 14.26
N PHE A 370 9.40 10.24 15.21
CA PHE A 370 8.38 11.27 15.03
C PHE A 370 8.69 12.49 15.90
N ILE A 371 8.69 13.68 15.30
CA ILE A 371 9.08 14.92 15.97
C ILE A 371 8.02 15.99 15.70
N ASN A 372 7.58 16.71 16.74
CA ASN A 372 6.63 17.82 16.61
C ASN A 372 5.32 17.40 15.90
N SER A 373 4.77 16.24 16.27
CA SER A 373 3.63 15.63 15.60
C SER A 373 2.36 15.59 16.44
N VAL A 374 1.17 15.54 15.82
CA VAL A 374 -0.08 15.40 16.59
C VAL A 374 -0.28 13.96 17.05
N HIS A 375 -0.19 12.99 16.14
CA HIS A 375 -0.29 11.57 16.48
C HIS A 375 1.02 10.84 16.18
N GLY A 376 1.43 9.93 17.06
CA GLY A 376 2.54 9.02 16.79
C GLY A 376 2.07 7.85 15.93
N ILE A 377 1.47 6.85 16.57
CA ILE A 377 0.89 5.65 15.94
C ILE A 377 -0.63 5.80 15.92
N ARG A 378 -1.27 5.59 14.77
CA ARG A 378 -2.72 5.79 14.61
C ARG A 378 -3.42 4.66 13.87
N ILE A 379 -4.53 4.16 14.40
CA ILE A 379 -5.48 3.28 13.69
C ILE A 379 -6.83 4.00 13.63
N LYS A 380 -7.38 4.15 12.43
CA LYS A 380 -8.62 4.88 12.14
C LYS A 380 -9.63 3.92 11.52
N THR A 381 -10.81 3.79 12.11
CA THR A 381 -11.94 3.06 11.52
C THR A 381 -13.27 3.58 12.05
N ALA A 382 -14.39 3.06 11.55
CA ALA A 382 -15.76 3.43 11.90
C ALA A 382 -16.73 2.27 11.63
N PRO A 383 -17.92 2.23 12.29
CA PRO A 383 -19.01 1.39 11.84
C PRO A 383 -19.32 1.69 10.36
N GLY A 384 -19.42 0.67 9.51
CA GLY A 384 -19.52 0.85 8.06
C GLY A 384 -18.28 0.43 7.29
N ARG A 385 -17.10 0.52 7.91
CA ARG A 385 -15.85 0.17 7.25
C ARG A 385 -15.75 -1.31 6.93
N GLY A 386 -16.28 -2.18 7.79
CA GLY A 386 -16.03 -3.62 7.70
C GLY A 386 -14.54 -3.94 7.64
N GLY A 387 -14.16 -4.98 6.90
CA GLY A 387 -12.76 -5.33 6.70
C GLY A 387 -12.02 -5.65 7.99
N TYR A 388 -10.71 -5.40 8.01
CA TYR A 388 -9.86 -5.69 9.17
C TYR A 388 -8.57 -4.87 9.16
N VAL A 389 -8.02 -4.58 10.35
CA VAL A 389 -6.61 -4.24 10.55
C VAL A 389 -6.05 -5.29 11.50
N LYS A 390 -5.19 -6.18 11.01
CA LYS A 390 -4.67 -7.29 11.81
C LYS A 390 -3.22 -7.63 11.58
N ASN A 391 -2.58 -8.28 12.55
CA ASN A 391 -1.18 -8.72 12.46
C ASN A 391 -0.24 -7.54 12.19
N ILE A 392 -0.35 -6.51 13.02
CA ILE A 392 0.46 -5.29 12.91
C ILE A 392 1.53 -5.33 13.98
N TYR A 393 2.79 -5.18 13.58
CA TYR A 393 3.94 -5.14 14.47
C TYR A 393 4.67 -3.81 14.30
N ILE A 394 4.70 -2.99 15.33
CA ILE A 394 5.38 -1.69 15.35
C ILE A 394 6.42 -1.73 16.46
N ALA A 395 7.69 -1.54 16.14
CA ALA A 395 8.76 -1.54 17.14
C ALA A 395 9.79 -0.43 16.95
N ASP A 396 10.56 -0.19 18.01
CA ASP A 396 11.71 0.73 18.01
C ASP A 396 11.31 2.14 17.54
N VAL A 397 10.39 2.74 18.28
CA VAL A 397 9.81 4.06 17.97
C VAL A 397 10.30 5.10 18.97
N SER A 398 10.80 6.22 18.45
CA SER A 398 11.14 7.40 19.24
C SER A 398 10.20 8.57 18.91
N MET A 399 9.68 9.24 19.94
CA MET A 399 8.76 10.37 19.81
C MET A 399 9.26 11.56 20.61
N ASP A 400 9.25 12.75 20.02
CA ASP A 400 9.57 14.01 20.69
C ASP A 400 8.52 15.07 20.35
N ASN A 401 7.91 15.66 21.39
CA ASN A 401 6.87 16.67 21.27
C ASN A 401 5.69 16.15 20.43
N VAL A 402 5.05 15.09 20.92
CA VAL A 402 3.91 14.44 20.26
C VAL A 402 2.63 14.60 21.10
N SER A 403 1.55 15.11 20.51
CA SER A 403 0.32 15.40 21.26
C SER A 403 -0.37 14.14 21.79
N ILE A 404 -0.54 13.10 20.98
CA ILE A 404 -1.07 11.79 21.39
C ILE A 404 -0.16 10.69 20.82
N ALA A 405 0.55 9.95 21.67
CA ALA A 405 1.53 8.98 21.19
C ALA A 405 0.88 7.78 20.48
N ILE A 406 -0.18 7.21 21.04
CA ILE A 406 -0.90 6.06 20.46
C ILE A 406 -2.40 6.38 20.38
N ARG A 407 -2.97 6.35 19.18
CA ARG A 407 -4.40 6.62 18.97
C ARG A 407 -5.07 5.53 18.15
N ILE A 408 -5.98 4.79 18.76
CA ILE A 408 -6.88 3.85 18.07
C ILE A 408 -8.29 4.41 18.19
N THR A 409 -8.96 4.64 17.06
CA THR A 409 -10.28 5.27 17.04
C THR A 409 -11.23 4.50 16.14
N GLY A 410 -12.28 3.94 16.75
CA GLY A 410 -13.38 3.26 16.07
C GLY A 410 -14.54 4.17 15.64
N ASN A 411 -14.41 5.50 15.73
CA ASN A 411 -15.48 6.44 15.36
C ASN A 411 -14.97 7.53 14.40
N TYR A 412 -14.37 7.14 13.28
CA TYR A 412 -13.88 8.05 12.25
C TYR A 412 -15.00 8.42 11.25
N GLY A 413 -15.71 9.52 11.52
CA GLY A 413 -17.02 9.84 10.93
C GLY A 413 -17.12 10.25 9.46
N GLU A 414 -16.18 9.85 8.60
CA GLU A 414 -16.26 10.11 7.15
C GLU A 414 -16.73 8.86 6.40
N HIS A 415 -17.66 9.00 5.45
CA HIS A 415 -18.16 7.91 4.59
C HIS A 415 -18.32 8.42 3.14
N PRO A 416 -18.22 7.56 2.11
CA PRO A 416 -18.33 7.99 0.72
C PRO A 416 -19.74 8.50 0.42
N ASP A 417 -20.75 7.86 0.99
CA ASP A 417 -22.14 8.26 0.90
C ASP A 417 -22.93 7.71 2.10
N ASP A 418 -24.26 7.79 2.07
CA ASP A 418 -25.12 7.37 3.19
C ASP A 418 -25.62 5.91 3.05
N ASN A 419 -25.21 5.17 2.01
CA ASN A 419 -25.70 3.81 1.71
C ASN A 419 -24.86 2.68 2.33
N TYR A 420 -23.78 3.00 3.04
CA TYR A 420 -22.95 2.01 3.70
C TYR A 420 -23.72 1.24 4.79
N ASP A 421 -23.36 -0.04 4.98
CA ASP A 421 -23.93 -0.86 6.04
C ASP A 421 -23.33 -0.47 7.40
N LYS A 422 -24.08 0.28 8.21
CA LYS A 422 -23.68 0.69 9.56
C LYS A 422 -23.36 -0.46 10.51
N ASN A 423 -23.79 -1.69 10.19
CA ASN A 423 -23.48 -2.89 10.97
C ASN A 423 -22.23 -3.63 10.48
N ALA A 424 -21.60 -3.18 9.39
CA ALA A 424 -20.31 -3.68 8.93
C ALA A 424 -19.21 -3.18 9.87
N LEU A 425 -18.97 -3.94 10.93
CA LEU A 425 -17.95 -3.63 11.94
C LEU A 425 -16.57 -4.19 11.52
N PRO A 426 -15.48 -3.44 11.74
CA PRO A 426 -14.12 -3.83 11.37
C PRO A 426 -13.49 -4.78 12.38
N VAL A 427 -12.69 -5.76 11.94
CA VAL A 427 -11.89 -6.54 12.89
C VAL A 427 -10.54 -5.84 13.14
N ILE A 428 -10.36 -5.28 14.34
CA ILE A 428 -9.07 -4.74 14.80
C ILE A 428 -8.45 -5.71 15.80
N SER A 429 -7.38 -6.42 15.39
CA SER A 429 -6.79 -7.47 16.23
C SER A 429 -5.30 -7.68 16.01
N ASN A 430 -4.61 -8.32 16.97
CA ASN A 430 -3.19 -8.69 16.86
C ASN A 430 -2.30 -7.49 16.53
N ILE A 431 -2.39 -6.44 17.36
CA ILE A 431 -1.62 -5.21 17.22
C ILE A 431 -0.54 -5.22 18.29
N THR A 432 0.74 -5.25 17.90
CA THR A 432 1.87 -5.17 18.82
C THR A 432 2.59 -3.85 18.65
N ILE A 433 2.73 -3.10 19.74
CA ILE A 433 3.52 -1.88 19.82
C ILE A 433 4.60 -2.09 20.88
N LYS A 434 5.86 -2.07 20.46
CA LYS A 434 6.99 -2.51 21.29
C LYS A 434 8.15 -1.51 21.26
N ASN A 435 8.90 -1.41 22.35
CA ASN A 435 10.12 -0.58 22.43
C ASN A 435 9.84 0.87 21.98
N VAL A 436 8.91 1.54 22.65
CA VAL A 436 8.55 2.93 22.34
C VAL A 436 9.07 3.85 23.42
N VAL A 437 9.79 4.90 23.04
CA VAL A 437 10.23 5.96 23.95
C VAL A 437 9.70 7.30 23.46
N GLY A 438 8.98 8.00 24.32
CA GLY A 438 8.42 9.31 24.03
C GLY A 438 8.83 10.35 25.07
N VAL A 439 9.27 11.52 24.63
CA VAL A 439 9.50 12.69 25.48
C VAL A 439 8.58 13.83 25.06
N ASN A 440 8.16 14.67 26.02
CA ASN A 440 7.20 15.76 25.79
C ASN A 440 5.90 15.25 25.15
N ILE A 441 5.30 14.21 25.74
CA ILE A 441 4.07 13.60 25.24
C ILE A 441 2.86 14.27 25.89
N GLY A 442 1.88 14.71 25.09
CA GLY A 442 0.62 15.26 25.59
C GLY A 442 -0.19 14.19 26.33
N THR A 443 -0.77 13.25 25.59
CA THR A 443 -1.48 12.06 26.09
C THR A 443 -0.74 10.80 25.64
N ALA A 444 -0.52 9.85 26.56
CA ALA A 444 0.16 8.59 26.25
C ALA A 444 -0.65 7.74 25.26
N GLY A 445 -1.98 7.64 25.44
CA GLY A 445 -2.82 7.08 24.40
C GLY A 445 -4.33 7.20 24.57
N MET A 446 -5.02 7.14 23.44
CA MET A 446 -6.48 7.06 23.35
C MET A 446 -6.86 5.85 22.51
N LEU A 447 -7.38 4.80 23.16
CA LEU A 447 -7.68 3.51 22.55
C LEU A 447 -9.18 3.24 22.69
N LEU A 448 -9.94 3.61 21.66
CA LEU A 448 -11.40 3.64 21.69
C LEU A 448 -11.93 2.71 20.60
N GLY A 449 -12.51 1.58 21.03
CA GLY A 449 -13.20 0.61 20.18
C GLY A 449 -14.60 1.06 19.75
N ILE A 450 -15.41 0.11 19.29
CA ILE A 450 -16.76 0.35 18.80
C ILE A 450 -17.77 -0.34 19.72
N GLN A 451 -18.91 0.30 19.97
CA GLN A 451 -19.97 -0.33 20.75
C GLN A 451 -20.46 -1.60 20.04
N GLY A 452 -20.30 -2.75 20.70
CA GLY A 452 -20.63 -4.06 20.12
C GLY A 452 -19.45 -4.77 19.42
N ASP A 453 -18.29 -4.12 19.33
CA ASP A 453 -17.08 -4.68 18.71
C ASP A 453 -15.81 -4.22 19.45
N ILE A 454 -15.28 -5.13 20.27
CA ILE A 454 -14.11 -4.90 21.11
C ILE A 454 -12.86 -5.12 20.26
N PHE A 455 -11.97 -4.12 20.22
CA PHE A 455 -10.68 -4.30 19.55
C PHE A 455 -9.76 -5.13 20.43
N SER A 456 -9.27 -6.25 19.90
CA SER A 456 -8.69 -7.33 20.70
C SER A 456 -7.22 -7.57 20.44
N ASN A 457 -6.56 -8.33 21.32
CA ASN A 457 -5.16 -8.71 21.18
C ASN A 457 -4.22 -7.52 20.90
N ILE A 458 -4.45 -6.40 21.59
CA ILE A 458 -3.56 -5.24 21.57
C ILE A 458 -2.46 -5.47 22.60
N CYS A 459 -1.21 -5.66 22.16
CA CYS A 459 -0.04 -5.75 23.03
C CYS A 459 0.75 -4.43 23.06
N LEU A 460 1.01 -3.92 24.26
CA LEU A 460 2.02 -2.89 24.51
C LEU A 460 3.20 -3.45 25.32
N SER A 461 4.41 -3.45 24.79
CA SER A 461 5.58 -4.01 25.49
C SER A 461 6.76 -3.05 25.50
N ASN A 462 7.32 -2.75 26.67
CA ASN A 462 8.46 -1.84 26.82
C ASN A 462 8.16 -0.45 26.20
N VAL A 463 7.15 0.23 26.75
CA VAL A 463 6.69 1.55 26.30
C VAL A 463 6.90 2.56 27.42
N SER A 464 7.67 3.61 27.17
CA SER A 464 7.98 4.67 28.14
C SER A 464 7.68 6.04 27.54
N LEU A 465 6.57 6.65 27.96
CA LEU A 465 6.06 7.91 27.44
C LEU A 465 6.08 8.96 28.56
N SER A 466 6.97 9.96 28.47
CA SER A 466 7.00 11.07 29.43
C SER A 466 5.84 12.02 29.14
N SER A 467 4.72 11.83 29.84
CA SER A 467 3.51 12.65 29.75
C SER A 467 3.19 13.30 31.09
N GLU A 468 2.83 14.59 31.06
CA GLU A 468 2.37 15.35 32.23
C GLU A 468 0.84 15.35 32.38
N SER A 469 0.12 14.63 31.52
CA SER A 469 -1.35 14.52 31.61
C SER A 469 -1.75 13.81 32.91
N ALA A 470 -2.75 14.36 33.61
CA ALA A 470 -3.35 13.72 34.78
C ALA A 470 -4.03 12.38 34.41
N ASP A 471 -4.61 12.33 33.20
CA ASP A 471 -5.21 11.14 32.60
C ASP A 471 -4.40 10.78 31.34
N PRO A 472 -3.26 10.09 31.47
CA PRO A 472 -2.38 9.84 30.34
C PRO A 472 -2.96 8.82 29.35
N TRP A 473 -3.91 8.00 29.80
CA TRP A 473 -4.56 6.98 28.97
C TRP A 473 -6.08 7.08 29.04
N ASN A 474 -6.74 6.90 27.89
CA ASN A 474 -8.19 6.73 27.79
C ASN A 474 -8.47 5.48 26.96
N CYS A 475 -8.98 4.43 27.62
CA CYS A 475 -9.27 3.16 26.97
C CYS A 475 -10.74 2.78 27.17
N SER A 476 -11.40 2.38 26.09
CA SER A 476 -12.76 1.87 26.11
C SER A 476 -12.96 0.88 24.98
N LEU A 477 -13.65 -0.23 25.26
CA LEU A 477 -13.99 -1.26 24.27
C LEU A 477 -12.75 -1.81 23.54
N VAL A 478 -11.68 -2.00 24.30
CA VAL A 478 -10.43 -2.62 23.85
C VAL A 478 -10.05 -3.71 24.85
N GLU A 479 -9.32 -4.72 24.39
CA GLU A 479 -8.73 -5.77 25.21
C GLU A 479 -7.36 -6.17 24.67
N GLY A 480 -6.52 -6.67 25.56
CA GLY A 480 -5.14 -6.99 25.23
C GLY A 480 -4.30 -7.07 26.47
N PHE A 481 -2.99 -6.92 26.34
CA PHE A 481 -2.06 -7.07 27.45
C PHE A 481 -0.89 -6.12 27.34
N SER A 482 -0.23 -5.89 28.46
CA SER A 482 0.90 -4.98 28.52
C SER A 482 1.99 -5.51 29.41
N ASN A 483 3.23 -5.17 29.08
CA ASN A 483 4.40 -5.49 29.88
C ASN A 483 5.36 -4.31 29.87
N SER A 484 5.74 -3.82 31.05
CA SER A 484 6.68 -2.70 31.19
C SER A 484 6.22 -1.45 30.42
N VAL A 485 5.08 -0.89 30.83
CA VAL A 485 4.50 0.33 30.24
C VAL A 485 4.47 1.44 31.30
N ALA A 486 5.01 2.60 30.95
CA ALA A 486 4.97 3.83 31.75
C ALA A 486 4.48 5.00 30.87
N PRO A 487 3.52 5.83 31.32
CA PRO A 487 2.82 5.78 32.60
C PRO A 487 1.84 4.60 32.67
N GLU A 488 1.31 4.33 33.86
CA GLU A 488 0.45 3.18 34.14
C GLU A 488 -0.73 3.10 33.16
N ILE A 489 -0.80 2.01 32.39
CA ILE A 489 -1.79 1.77 31.33
C ILE A 489 -3.20 1.53 31.89
N CYS A 490 -4.25 1.59 31.07
CA CYS A 490 -5.63 1.26 31.47
C CYS A 490 -5.79 -0.22 31.87
N GLU A 491 -6.71 -0.52 32.80
CA GLU A 491 -7.06 -1.88 33.27
C GLU A 491 -7.39 -2.87 32.15
N GLN A 492 -8.04 -2.40 31.08
CA GLN A 492 -8.40 -3.20 29.91
C GLN A 492 -7.19 -3.86 29.22
N LEU A 493 -5.98 -3.34 29.44
CA LEU A 493 -4.73 -3.85 28.89
C LEU A 493 -3.77 -4.36 29.98
N ARG A 494 -4.23 -4.52 31.23
CA ARG A 494 -3.42 -5.04 32.35
C ARG A 494 -3.51 -6.55 32.62
N PRO A 495 -4.12 -7.45 31.82
CA PRO A 495 -4.22 -8.84 32.26
C PRO A 495 -2.82 -9.43 32.43
N ASN A 496 -2.62 -10.04 33.60
CA ASN A 496 -1.50 -10.93 33.86
C ASN A 496 -1.36 -11.84 32.64
N PRO A 497 -0.23 -11.84 31.92
CA PRO A 497 -0.06 -12.75 30.81
C PRO A 497 -0.27 -14.16 31.34
N GLY A 498 -1.37 -14.79 30.95
CA GLY A 498 -1.54 -16.21 31.22
C GLY A 498 -0.31 -16.93 30.67
N PRO A 499 0.17 -18.02 31.31
CA PRO A 499 1.33 -18.74 30.79
C PRO A 499 1.09 -19.10 29.30
N GLY A 500 1.86 -18.49 28.40
CA GLY A 500 1.76 -18.67 26.94
C GLY A 500 1.22 -17.49 26.12
N GLN A 501 0.70 -16.40 26.73
CA GLN A 501 0.32 -15.20 25.98
C GLN A 501 1.54 -14.31 25.71
N VAL A 502 2.04 -14.38 24.48
CA VAL A 502 3.17 -13.57 23.98
C VAL A 502 2.65 -12.61 22.92
N CYS A 503 3.17 -11.39 22.89
CA CYS A 503 2.86 -10.43 21.82
C CYS A 503 3.10 -11.09 20.47
N TYR A 504 2.23 -10.82 19.50
CA TYR A 504 2.51 -11.15 18.12
C TYR A 504 3.89 -10.59 17.77
N ASP A 505 4.83 -11.46 17.37
CA ASP A 505 6.24 -11.10 17.19
C ASP A 505 6.54 -10.59 15.77
N GLY A 506 5.49 -10.46 14.94
CA GLY A 506 5.61 -10.09 13.54
C GLY A 506 6.01 -11.26 12.64
N ASN A 507 6.17 -12.48 13.16
CA ASN A 507 6.48 -13.68 12.37
C ASN A 507 5.24 -14.56 12.28
N SER A 508 4.45 -14.42 11.22
CA SER A 508 3.35 -15.34 10.92
C SER A 508 3.81 -16.68 10.31
N TYR A 509 5.00 -17.16 10.67
CA TYR A 509 5.48 -18.50 10.33
C TYR A 509 5.73 -19.30 11.61
N PRO A 510 5.28 -20.57 11.70
CA PRO A 510 5.69 -21.44 12.81
C PRO A 510 7.20 -21.63 12.73
N VAL A 511 7.93 -21.04 13.68
CA VAL A 511 9.35 -21.24 13.88
C VAL A 511 9.58 -22.72 14.19
N PRO A 512 10.28 -23.52 13.34
CA PRO A 512 10.79 -24.82 13.78
C PRO A 512 11.82 -24.53 14.87
N ALA A 513 11.75 -25.27 15.97
CA ALA A 513 12.54 -25.10 17.17
C ALA A 513 14.01 -24.71 16.89
N ALA A 514 14.46 -23.67 17.59
CA ALA A 514 15.77 -23.05 17.49
C ALA A 514 16.94 -24.03 17.31
N GLN A 515 17.75 -23.81 16.27
CA GLN A 515 19.16 -24.15 16.33
C GLN A 515 19.93 -22.97 16.93
N GLN A 516 20.78 -23.28 17.91
CA GLN A 516 21.51 -22.31 18.72
C GLN A 516 22.38 -21.36 17.90
N PRO A 517 22.58 -20.11 18.37
CA PRO A 517 23.37 -19.12 17.65
C PRO A 517 24.86 -19.49 17.63
N TYR A 518 25.41 -19.51 16.42
CA TYR A 518 26.84 -19.53 16.16
C TYR A 518 27.48 -18.26 16.72
N LYS A 519 28.53 -18.41 17.53
CA LYS A 519 29.34 -17.31 18.06
C LYS A 519 30.07 -16.61 16.90
N SER A 520 29.71 -15.36 16.60
CA SER A 520 30.57 -14.49 15.78
C SER A 520 31.47 -13.67 16.70
N GLY A 521 32.77 -13.84 16.50
CA GLY A 521 33.82 -13.10 17.21
C GLY A 521 33.84 -11.64 16.75
N ALA A 522 33.77 -10.73 17.71
CA ALA A 522 33.97 -9.31 17.50
C ALA A 522 35.39 -9.02 16.99
N THR A 523 35.50 -8.31 15.87
CA THR A 523 36.66 -7.46 15.59
C THR A 523 36.16 -6.12 15.08
N ARG A 524 36.31 -5.09 15.94
CA ARG A 524 36.08 -3.68 15.64
C ARG A 524 36.98 -3.24 14.48
N LEU A 525 36.38 -2.78 13.39
CA LEU A 525 37.00 -1.81 12.50
C LEU A 525 36.36 -0.46 12.76
N GLN A 526 37.14 0.44 13.38
CA GLN A 526 36.80 1.84 13.56
C GLN A 526 36.88 2.56 12.21
N ASN A 527 35.77 3.19 11.80
CA ASN A 527 35.75 4.08 10.64
C ASN A 527 36.13 5.52 11.10
N PRO A 528 37.19 6.14 10.56
CA PRO A 528 37.69 7.43 11.02
C PRO A 528 37.04 8.59 10.25
N PHE A 529 35.79 8.95 10.55
CA PHE A 529 35.15 10.13 9.94
C PHE A 529 34.24 10.94 10.87
N LEU A 530 34.39 10.80 12.19
CA LEU A 530 33.72 11.65 13.19
C LEU A 530 34.76 12.29 14.12
N LYS A 531 35.48 13.28 13.58
CA LYS A 531 36.31 14.20 14.37
C LYS A 531 36.52 15.54 13.67
N PHE A 532 35.45 16.15 13.18
CA PHE A 532 35.42 17.57 12.83
C PHE A 532 33.99 18.08 13.01
N ILE A 533 33.71 18.69 14.16
CA ILE A 533 32.79 19.80 14.45
C ILE A 533 32.85 19.96 15.98
N SER A 534 33.88 20.66 16.42
CA SER A 534 33.98 21.32 17.73
C SER A 534 35.18 22.23 17.60
N LEU A 535 34.93 23.43 17.08
CA LEU A 535 35.77 24.64 17.12
C LEU A 535 35.14 25.63 16.13
N TYR A 536 34.04 26.27 16.53
CA TYR A 536 33.76 27.69 16.32
C TYR A 536 32.69 28.07 17.35
N SER A 537 33.10 28.99 18.22
CA SER A 537 32.29 29.64 19.25
C SER A 537 31.28 30.60 18.63
#